data_AF-A0AAU0ZBH5-F1
#
_entry.id   AF-A0AAU0ZBH5-F1
#
_cell.length_a   1.000
_cell.length_b   1.000
_cell.length_c   1.000
_cell.angle_alpha   90.00
_cell.angle_beta   90.00
_cell.angle_gamma   90.00
#
_symmetry.space_group_name_H-M   'P 1'
#
loop_
_entity.id
_entity.type
_entity.pdbx_description
1 polymer ?
#
loop_
_entity_poly.entity_id
_entity_poly.type
_entity_poly.pdbx_seq_one_letter_code
_entity_poly.pdbx_strand_id
1 'polypeptide(L)'
;MSTGYEFDQDKATQAFNRLSEVAERMQAARKRLKTVGPKTLGTDGLDDACDTFQDEWEDGITRIERASSEIADKLKTTMDGYRTNENETAQGFGAR
;
A
#
# COMPACT_ATOMS: atom_id res chain seq x y z
N MET A 1 -19.69 14.55 25.07
CA MET A 1 -19.52 14.07 23.68
C MET A 1 -18.06 13.74 23.47
N SER A 2 -17.63 12.46 23.45
CA SER A 2 -16.36 12.03 22.84
C SER A 2 -16.11 10.52 23.06
N THR A 3 -16.91 9.65 22.46
CA THR A 3 -16.57 8.21 22.35
C THR A 3 -16.67 7.70 20.91
N GLY A 4 -17.09 8.55 19.97
CA GLY A 4 -17.09 8.23 18.53
C GLY A 4 -16.07 9.02 17.70
N TYR A 5 -15.40 10.03 18.29
CA TYR A 5 -14.41 10.88 17.62
C TYR A 5 -12.96 10.43 17.84
N GLU A 6 -12.74 9.50 18.78
CA GLU A 6 -11.61 8.57 18.77
C GLU A 6 -11.82 7.58 17.59
N PHE A 7 -12.05 8.14 16.40
CA PHE A 7 -12.14 7.47 15.12
C PHE A 7 -10.75 6.90 14.85
N ASP A 8 -10.50 5.76 15.49
CA ASP A 8 -9.63 4.70 15.05
C ASP A 8 -8.26 5.14 14.53
N GLN A 9 -7.65 6.17 15.12
CA GLN A 9 -6.29 6.59 14.73
C GLN A 9 -5.33 5.40 14.81
N ASP A 10 -5.52 4.53 15.81
CA ASP A 10 -4.77 3.30 15.97
C ASP A 10 -5.08 2.27 14.87
N LYS A 11 -6.35 2.09 14.47
CA LYS A 11 -6.68 1.18 13.36
C LYS A 11 -6.29 1.75 11.99
N ALA A 12 -6.33 3.06 11.80
CA ALA A 12 -5.83 3.75 10.61
C ALA A 12 -4.31 3.63 10.51
N THR A 13 -3.59 3.80 11.63
CA THR A 13 -2.15 3.55 11.72
C THR A 13 -1.82 2.08 11.46
N GLN A 14 -2.61 1.15 12.02
CA GLN A 14 -2.45 -0.28 11.77
C GLN A 14 -2.73 -0.64 10.31
N ALA A 15 -3.74 -0.05 9.68
CA ALA A 15 -4.05 -0.22 8.28
C ALA A 15 -2.92 0.32 7.39
N PHE A 16 -2.40 1.51 7.70
CA PHE A 16 -1.25 2.11 7.02
C PHE A 16 -0.02 1.20 7.09
N ASN A 17 0.32 0.68 8.27
CA ASN A 17 1.46 -0.21 8.46
C ASN A 17 1.30 -1.52 7.67
N ARG A 18 0.09 -2.11 7.69
CA ARG A 18 -0.21 -3.32 6.91
C ARG A 18 -0.11 -3.09 5.40
N LEU A 19 -0.62 -1.97 4.91
CA LEU A 19 -0.54 -1.63 3.48
C LEU A 19 0.91 -1.40 3.04
N SER A 20 1.72 -0.77 3.90
CA SER A 20 3.16 -0.59 3.67
C SER A 20 3.89 -1.95 3.62
N GLU A 21 3.61 -2.85 4.56
CA GLU A 21 4.19 -4.21 4.55
C GLU A 21 3.77 -5.00 3.30
N VAL A 22 2.51 -4.87 2.88
CA VAL A 22 2.03 -5.50 1.63
C VAL A 22 2.78 -4.96 0.42
N ALA A 23 2.99 -3.65 0.33
CA ALA A 23 3.75 -3.05 -0.77
C ALA A 23 5.21 -3.56 -0.80
N GLU A 24 5.88 -3.63 0.35
CA GLU A 24 7.24 -4.18 0.45
C GLU A 24 7.31 -5.66 0.04
N ARG A 25 6.37 -6.48 0.51
CA ARG A 25 6.27 -7.90 0.15
C ARG A 25 6.03 -8.09 -1.35
N MET A 26 5.18 -7.25 -1.94
CA MET A 26 4.88 -7.25 -3.38
C MET A 26 6.13 -6.90 -4.20
N GLN A 27 6.88 -5.86 -3.80
CA GLN A 27 8.17 -5.54 -4.43
C GLN A 27 9.18 -6.69 -4.33
N ALA A 28 9.26 -7.34 -3.17
CA ALA A 28 10.16 -8.47 -2.96
C ALA A 28 9.75 -9.68 -3.83
N ALA A 29 8.45 -9.95 -3.94
CA ALA A 29 7.91 -10.99 -4.82
C ALA A 29 8.25 -10.70 -6.29
N ARG A 30 8.06 -9.46 -6.76
CA ARG A 30 8.46 -9.03 -8.12
C ARG A 30 9.94 -9.29 -8.39
N LYS A 31 10.83 -8.89 -7.48
CA LYS A 31 12.28 -9.12 -7.63
C LYS A 31 12.64 -10.61 -7.70
N ARG A 32 12.00 -11.45 -6.88
CA ARG A 32 12.22 -12.90 -6.89
C ARG A 32 11.77 -13.51 -8.19
N LEU A 33 10.59 -13.14 -8.70
CA LEU A 33 10.06 -13.68 -9.95
C LEU A 33 10.92 -13.30 -11.16
N LYS A 34 11.38 -12.05 -11.23
CA LYS A 34 12.37 -11.63 -12.24
C LYS A 34 13.67 -12.42 -12.19
N THR A 35 14.06 -12.90 -11.00
CA THR A 35 15.26 -13.74 -10.82
C THR A 35 15.04 -15.19 -11.28
N VAL A 36 13.79 -15.67 -11.19
CA VAL A 36 13.36 -17.02 -11.61
C VAL A 36 12.97 -17.04 -13.10
N GLY A 37 13.22 -15.96 -13.86
CA GLY A 37 12.94 -15.82 -15.29
C GLY A 37 13.32 -17.04 -16.14
N PRO A 38 12.81 -17.18 -17.39
CA PRO A 38 12.60 -18.45 -18.11
C PRO A 38 13.89 -19.12 -18.60
N LYS A 39 14.93 -19.18 -17.77
CA LYS A 39 16.19 -19.83 -18.07
C LYS A 39 15.90 -21.29 -18.36
N THR A 40 15.84 -21.56 -19.66
CA THR A 40 16.03 -22.85 -20.33
C THR A 40 14.95 -23.89 -20.05
N LEU A 41 13.68 -23.61 -20.41
CA LEU A 41 12.68 -24.68 -20.50
C LEU A 41 12.69 -25.39 -21.87
N GLY A 42 13.24 -24.76 -22.91
CA GLY A 42 13.77 -25.46 -24.09
C GLY A 42 12.79 -25.70 -25.24
N THR A 43 11.66 -24.99 -25.26
CA THR A 43 10.72 -24.96 -26.40
C THR A 43 10.13 -23.57 -26.55
N ASP A 44 10.20 -23.00 -27.75
CA ASP A 44 9.80 -21.62 -28.07
C ASP A 44 8.42 -21.22 -27.50
N GLY A 45 7.41 -22.09 -27.60
CA GLY A 45 6.06 -21.80 -27.10
C GLY A 45 5.92 -21.83 -25.57
N LEU A 46 6.81 -22.54 -24.86
CA LEU A 46 6.82 -22.57 -23.39
C LEU A 46 7.59 -21.36 -22.83
N ASP A 47 8.65 -20.94 -23.53
CA ASP A 47 9.40 -19.75 -23.18
C ASP A 47 8.55 -18.47 -23.39
N ASP A 48 7.83 -18.36 -24.52
CA ASP A 48 6.89 -17.24 -24.81
C ASP A 48 5.74 -17.15 -23.77
N ALA A 49 5.18 -18.30 -23.38
CA ALA A 49 4.13 -18.34 -22.37
C ALA A 49 4.66 -17.95 -20.99
N CYS A 50 5.89 -18.34 -20.66
CA CYS A 50 6.55 -17.93 -19.43
C CYS A 50 6.90 -16.45 -19.40
N ASP A 51 7.31 -15.86 -20.53
CA ASP A 51 7.55 -14.42 -20.67
C ASP A 51 6.24 -13.63 -20.52
N THR A 52 5.19 -14.04 -21.24
CA THR A 52 3.86 -13.41 -21.12
C THR A 52 3.34 -13.49 -19.69
N PHE A 53 3.48 -14.64 -19.04
CA PHE A 53 3.10 -14.80 -17.63
C PHE A 53 3.91 -13.88 -16.72
N GLN A 54 5.22 -13.73 -16.95
CA GLN A 54 6.07 -12.85 -16.15
C GLN A 54 5.67 -11.38 -16.33
N ASP A 55 5.40 -10.94 -17.56
CA ASP A 55 5.00 -9.57 -17.86
C ASP A 55 3.64 -9.22 -17.25
N GLU A 56 2.61 -10.06 -17.46
CA GLU A 56 1.28 -9.85 -16.89
C GLU A 56 1.31 -9.87 -15.37
N TRP A 57 2.10 -10.77 -14.79
CA TRP A 57 2.26 -10.87 -13.34
C TRP A 57 3.06 -9.71 -12.76
N GLU A 58 4.08 -9.20 -13.46
CA GLU A 58 4.81 -7.99 -13.07
C GLU A 58 3.90 -6.75 -13.06
N ASP A 59 3.07 -6.59 -14.09
CA ASP A 59 2.08 -5.50 -14.16
C ASP A 59 1.04 -5.64 -13.03
N GLY A 60 0.52 -6.84 -12.79
CA GLY A 60 -0.41 -7.14 -11.70
C GLY A 60 0.14 -6.76 -10.32
N ILE A 61 1.38 -7.18 -10.00
CA ILE A 61 2.04 -6.81 -8.75
C ILE A 61 2.25 -5.30 -8.66
N THR A 62 2.68 -4.66 -9.75
CA THR A 62 2.92 -3.21 -9.79
C THR A 62 1.64 -2.40 -9.53
N ARG A 63 0.51 -2.84 -10.10
CA ARG A 63 -0.81 -2.23 -9.84
C ARG A 63 -1.23 -2.37 -8.38
N ILE A 64 -1.01 -3.54 -7.78
CA ILE A 64 -1.33 -3.79 -6.37
C ILE A 64 -0.45 -2.93 -5.45
N GLU A 65 0.84 -2.82 -5.75
CA GLU A 65 1.78 -1.96 -5.04
C GLU A 65 1.28 -0.51 -5.06
N ARG A 66 0.99 0.03 -6.25
CA ARG A 66 0.49 1.40 -6.41
C ARG A 66 -0.80 1.64 -5.65
N ALA A 67 -1.78 0.74 -5.78
CA ALA A 67 -3.05 0.88 -5.07
C ALA A 67 -2.84 0.87 -3.54
N SER A 68 -1.94 0.02 -3.04
CA SER A 68 -1.61 -0.04 -1.61
C SER A 68 -0.98 1.27 -1.11
N SER A 69 -0.05 1.83 -1.88
CA SER A 69 0.57 3.14 -1.58
C SER A 69 -0.45 4.27 -1.62
N GLU A 70 -1.32 4.32 -2.63
CA GLU A 70 -2.36 5.36 -2.72
C GLU A 70 -3.35 5.32 -1.54
N ILE A 71 -3.72 4.13 -1.06
CA ILE A 71 -4.56 3.99 0.13
C ILE A 71 -3.80 4.45 1.38
N ALA A 72 -2.52 4.08 1.50
CA ALA A 72 -1.67 4.49 2.62
C ALA A 72 -1.53 6.02 2.69
N ASP A 73 -1.32 6.69 1.55
CA ASP A 73 -1.22 8.15 1.47
C ASP A 73 -2.53 8.82 1.87
N LYS A 74 -3.68 8.34 1.36
CA LYS A 74 -5.00 8.89 1.72
C LYS A 74 -5.30 8.72 3.21
N LEU A 75 -4.93 7.58 3.81
CA LEU A 75 -5.06 7.37 5.25
C LEU A 75 -4.21 8.35 6.03
N LYS A 76 -2.96 8.58 5.61
CA LYS A 76 -2.07 9.56 6.24
C LYS A 76 -2.64 10.97 6.16
N THR A 77 -3.06 11.43 4.99
CA THR A 77 -3.70 12.74 4.81
C THR A 77 -4.95 12.88 5.68
N THR A 78 -5.75 11.82 5.78
CA THR A 78 -6.95 11.81 6.63
C THR A 78 -6.58 11.99 8.11
N MET A 79 -5.60 11.24 8.60
CA MET A 79 -5.11 11.37 9.98
C MET A 79 -4.53 12.75 10.27
N ASP A 80 -3.74 13.31 9.35
CA ASP A 80 -3.16 14.65 9.50
C ASP A 80 -4.26 15.72 9.54
N GLY A 81 -5.29 15.59 8.70
CA GLY A 81 -6.46 16.47 8.72
C GLY A 81 -7.23 16.42 10.04
N TYR A 82 -7.43 15.24 10.61
CA TYR A 82 -8.05 15.10 11.94
C TYR A 82 -7.21 15.78 13.03
N ARG A 83 -5.90 15.55 13.07
CA ARG A 83 -5.00 16.18 14.06
C ARG A 83 -4.99 17.69 13.98
N THR A 84 -4.98 18.26 12.77
CA THR A 84 -5.06 19.71 12.58
C THR A 84 -6.38 20.26 13.11
N ASN A 85 -7.51 19.63 12.75
CA ASN A 85 -8.83 20.05 13.21
C ASN A 85 -8.97 19.97 14.74
N GLU A 86 -8.45 18.92 15.37
CA GLU A 86 -8.45 18.78 16.83
C GLU A 86 -7.60 19.86 17.51
N ASN A 87 -6.41 20.15 16.99
CA ASN A 87 -5.55 21.21 17.51
C ASN A 87 -6.19 22.60 17.38
N GLU A 88 -6.79 22.90 16.23
CA GLU A 88 -7.50 24.17 16.00
C GLU A 88 -8.71 24.30 16.93
N THR A 89 -9.46 23.21 17.11
CA THR A 89 -10.60 23.16 18.04
C THR A 89 -10.13 23.37 19.48
N ALA A 90 -9.09 22.67 19.92
CA ALA A 90 -8.54 22.80 21.27
C ALA A 90 -8.01 24.22 21.54
N GLN A 91 -7.36 24.87 20.56
CA GLN A 91 -6.91 26.26 20.67
C GLN A 91 -8.08 27.24 20.73
N GLY A 92 -9.11 27.05 19.89
CA GLY A 92 -10.30 27.92 19.85
C GLY A 92 -11.15 27.84 21.13
N PHE A 93 -11.18 26.68 21.80
CA PHE A 93 -11.87 26.51 23.08
C PHE A 93 -10.99 26.83 24.30
N GLY A 94 -9.66 26.71 24.21
CA GLY A 94 -8.72 27.10 25.28
C GLY A 94 -8.35 28.58 25.30
N ALA A 95 -8.66 29.34 24.23
CA ALA A 95 -8.51 30.79 24.16
C ALA A 95 -9.71 31.58 24.72
N ARG A 96 -10.59 30.93 25.50
CA ARG A 96 -11.66 31.55 26.26
C ARG A 96 -11.45 31.38 27.75
#